data_AF-A0A830E677-F1
#
_entry.id   AF-A0A830E677-F1
#
_cell.length_a   1.000
_cell.length_b   1.000
_cell.length_c   1.000
_cell.angle_alpha   90.00
_cell.angle_beta   90.00
_cell.angle_gamma   90.00
#
_symmetry.space_group_name_H-M   'P 1'
#
loop_
_entity.id
_entity.type
_entity.pdbx_description
1 polymer ?
#
loop_
_entity_poly.entity_id
_entity_poly.type
_entity_poly.pdbx_seq_one_letter_code
_entity_poly.pdbx_strand_id
1 'polypeptide(L)'
;MTTIIDVLAAKLNLDPSDTAKAHAELALAMFNEGLGFVDKGDVVQASGRLYKAVEEAIKALAIAKNLDEAREALERGRWTVSLLDDAASKLGDVAERAWAEAYFLHVNGFHEVRIKIDEVERRVKYIRPLIDEVREVIGVK
;
A
#
# COMPACT_ATOMS: atom_id res chain seq x y z
N MET A 1 3.92 5.12 7.98
CA MET A 1 3.30 6.40 7.59
C MET A 1 1.85 6.36 8.02
N THR A 2 1.32 7.46 8.55
CA THR A 2 -0.03 7.53 9.11
C THR A 2 -0.96 8.21 8.11
N THR A 3 -2.13 7.64 7.88
CA THR A 3 -3.23 8.23 7.12
C THR A 3 -4.29 8.78 8.06
N ILE A 4 -5.22 9.59 7.54
CA ILE A 4 -6.39 10.01 8.31
C ILE A 4 -7.25 8.81 8.73
N ILE A 5 -7.26 7.74 7.93
CA ILE A 5 -7.96 6.48 8.24
C ILE A 5 -7.39 5.89 9.54
N ASP A 6 -6.07 5.78 9.65
CA ASP A 6 -5.39 5.25 10.84
C ASP A 6 -5.75 6.04 12.11
N VAL A 7 -5.77 7.37 12.02
CA VAL A 7 -6.10 8.25 13.15
C VAL A 7 -7.57 8.11 13.55
N LEU A 8 -8.47 8.05 12.58
CA LEU A 8 -9.91 7.89 12.83
C LEU A 8 -10.22 6.51 13.40
N ALA A 9 -9.60 5.45 12.87
CA ALA A 9 -9.74 4.08 13.38
C ALA A 9 -9.36 4.01 14.86
N ALA A 10 -8.19 4.57 15.23
CA ALA A 10 -7.72 4.59 16.61
C ALA A 10 -8.59 5.45 17.55
N LYS A 11 -9.07 6.62 17.09
CA LYS A 11 -9.83 7.54 17.94
C LYS A 11 -11.30 7.19 18.08
N LEU A 12 -11.91 6.64 17.03
CA LEU A 12 -13.34 6.35 16.97
C LEU A 12 -13.64 4.87 17.18
N ASN A 13 -12.61 4.04 17.35
CA ASN A 13 -12.71 2.59 17.49
C ASN A 13 -13.57 1.98 16.38
N LEU A 14 -13.22 2.34 15.13
CA LEU A 14 -13.96 1.91 13.95
C LEU A 14 -13.91 0.38 13.82
N ASP A 15 -14.95 -0.18 13.20
CA ASP A 15 -14.97 -1.60 12.89
C ASP A 15 -13.76 -1.98 12.00
N PRO A 16 -13.03 -3.06 12.33
CA PRO A 16 -11.88 -3.48 11.51
C PRO A 16 -12.24 -3.74 10.05
N SER A 17 -13.45 -4.24 9.76
CA SER A 17 -13.92 -4.46 8.38
C SER A 17 -14.09 -3.13 7.63
N ASP A 18 -14.66 -2.11 8.27
CA ASP A 18 -14.81 -0.78 7.68
C ASP A 18 -13.44 -0.12 7.45
N THR A 19 -12.53 -0.30 8.41
CA THR A 19 -11.16 0.23 8.32
C THR A 19 -10.37 -0.44 7.19
N ALA A 20 -10.44 -1.77 7.09
CA ALA A 20 -9.83 -2.53 5.99
C ALA A 20 -10.38 -2.08 4.63
N LYS A 21 -11.71 -1.88 4.53
CA LYS A 21 -12.35 -1.41 3.31
C LYS A 21 -11.90 -0.01 2.91
N ALA A 22 -11.78 0.92 3.85
CA ALA A 22 -11.30 2.27 3.57
C ALA A 22 -9.84 2.26 3.04
N HIS A 23 -8.96 1.45 3.64
CA HIS A 23 -7.61 1.27 3.13
C HIS A 23 -7.58 0.62 1.74
N ALA A 24 -8.44 -0.36 1.49
CA ALA A 24 -8.57 -1.01 0.19
C ALA A 24 -9.00 -0.02 -0.90
N GLU A 25 -10.03 0.78 -0.66
CA GLU A 25 -10.49 1.81 -1.59
C GLU A 25 -9.39 2.83 -1.89
N LEU A 26 -8.63 3.25 -0.87
CA LEU A 26 -7.49 4.14 -1.05
C LEU A 26 -6.37 3.48 -1.86
N ALA A 27 -6.06 2.20 -1.61
CA ALA A 27 -5.07 1.45 -2.36
C ALA A 27 -5.40 1.42 -3.87
N LEU A 28 -6.65 1.11 -4.22
CA LEU A 28 -7.13 1.08 -5.60
C LEU A 28 -7.07 2.46 -6.26
N ALA A 29 -7.51 3.50 -5.55
CA ALA A 29 -7.48 4.88 -6.05
C ALA A 29 -6.03 5.32 -6.35
N MET A 30 -5.11 5.08 -5.42
CA MET A 30 -3.69 5.42 -5.58
C MET A 30 -3.03 4.61 -6.68
N PHE A 31 -3.40 3.33 -6.84
CA PHE A 31 -2.88 2.51 -7.93
C PHE A 31 -3.30 3.08 -9.28
N ASN A 32 -4.59 3.38 -9.47
CA ASN A 32 -5.10 3.95 -10.72
C ASN A 32 -4.49 5.33 -11.02
N GLU A 33 -4.36 6.20 -10.01
CA GLU A 33 -3.70 7.50 -10.16
C GLU A 33 -2.21 7.31 -10.53
N GLY A 34 -1.52 6.35 -9.91
CA GLY A 34 -0.15 5.99 -10.23
C GLY A 34 0.03 5.55 -11.68
N LEU A 35 -0.88 4.71 -12.21
CA LEU A 35 -0.88 4.35 -13.63
C LEU A 35 -1.09 5.56 -14.54
N GLY A 36 -1.98 6.49 -14.16
CA GLY A 36 -2.17 7.73 -14.90
C GLY A 36 -0.93 8.63 -14.93
N PHE A 37 -0.06 8.57 -13.93
CA PHE A 37 1.23 9.27 -13.94
C PHE A 37 2.30 8.51 -14.73
N VAL A 38 2.24 7.18 -14.73
CA VAL A 38 3.06 6.34 -15.62
C VAL A 38 2.82 6.76 -17.07
N ASP A 39 1.56 6.82 -17.50
CA ASP A 39 1.19 7.22 -18.87
C ASP A 39 1.67 8.63 -19.26
N LYS A 40 1.83 9.52 -18.28
CA LYS A 40 2.31 10.90 -18.47
C LYS A 40 3.83 11.03 -18.43
N GLY A 41 4.56 9.97 -18.10
CA GLY A 41 6.01 10.05 -17.92
C GLY A 41 6.46 10.70 -16.60
N ASP A 42 5.56 10.90 -15.64
CA ASP A 42 5.88 11.56 -14.36
C ASP A 42 6.40 10.54 -13.34
N VAL A 43 7.72 10.36 -13.33
CA VAL A 43 8.41 9.40 -12.45
C VAL A 43 8.12 9.65 -10.97
N VAL A 44 8.14 10.91 -10.53
CA VAL A 44 8.02 11.27 -9.11
C VAL A 44 6.61 10.94 -8.63
N GLN A 45 5.59 11.42 -9.35
CA GLN A 45 4.20 11.19 -8.95
C GLN A 45 3.81 9.72 -9.10
N ALA A 46 4.23 9.04 -10.17
CA ALA A 46 3.96 7.62 -10.37
C ALA A 46 4.57 6.78 -9.23
N SER A 47 5.83 7.03 -8.88
CA SER A 47 6.52 6.29 -7.82
C SER A 47 5.88 6.50 -6.46
N GLY A 48 5.52 7.74 -6.12
CA GLY A 48 4.85 8.05 -4.86
C GLY A 48 3.47 7.40 -4.75
N ARG A 49 2.67 7.42 -5.83
CA ARG A 49 1.32 6.84 -5.86
C ARG A 49 1.33 5.32 -5.84
N LEU A 50 2.21 4.68 -6.60
CA LEU A 50 2.37 3.22 -6.59
C LEU A 50 2.87 2.71 -5.24
N TYR A 51 3.79 3.44 -4.59
CA TYR A 51 4.19 3.12 -3.22
C TYR A 51 3.02 3.22 -2.24
N LYS A 52 2.26 4.32 -2.32
CA LYS A 52 1.09 4.50 -1.45
C LYS A 52 0.04 3.41 -1.67
N ALA A 53 -0.18 2.99 -2.92
CA ALA A 53 -1.08 1.89 -3.23
C ALA A 53 -0.70 0.60 -2.50
N VAL A 54 0.59 0.23 -2.52
CA VAL A 54 1.07 -0.98 -1.84
C VAL A 54 1.03 -0.84 -0.33
N GLU A 55 1.41 0.32 0.22
CA GLU A 55 1.28 0.58 1.66
C GLU A 55 -0.15 0.33 2.14
N GLU A 56 -1.13 0.93 1.46
CA GLU A 56 -2.53 0.83 1.87
C GLU A 56 -3.12 -0.57 1.60
N ALA A 57 -2.64 -1.26 0.57
CA ALA A 57 -3.00 -2.66 0.31
C ALA A 57 -2.55 -3.60 1.45
N ILE A 58 -1.31 -3.46 1.92
CA ILE A 58 -0.78 -4.26 3.03
C ILE A 58 -1.57 -3.99 4.30
N LYS A 59 -1.86 -2.72 4.62
CA LYS A 59 -2.70 -2.37 5.77
C LYS A 59 -4.08 -3.02 5.69
N ALA A 60 -4.73 -2.89 4.53
CA ALA A 60 -6.06 -3.45 4.31
C ALA A 60 -6.10 -4.97 4.56
N LEU A 61 -5.17 -5.72 3.95
CA LEU A 61 -5.09 -7.17 4.12
C LEU A 61 -4.67 -7.58 5.54
N ALA A 62 -3.74 -6.87 6.17
CA ALA A 62 -3.29 -7.15 7.52
C ALA A 62 -4.44 -6.96 8.54
N ILE A 63 -5.25 -5.91 8.37
CA ILE A 63 -6.45 -5.70 9.18
C ILE A 63 -7.49 -6.80 8.91
N ALA A 64 -7.79 -7.09 7.64
CA ALA A 64 -8.79 -8.09 7.26
C ALA A 64 -8.44 -9.51 7.77
N LYS A 65 -7.15 -9.84 7.82
CA LYS A 65 -6.65 -11.13 8.35
C LYS A 65 -6.32 -11.08 9.85
N ASN A 66 -6.58 -9.96 10.52
CA ASN A 66 -6.33 -9.74 11.95
C ASN A 66 -4.88 -10.10 12.36
N LEU A 67 -3.90 -9.56 11.62
CA LEU A 67 -2.48 -9.74 11.95
C LEU A 67 -2.09 -8.93 13.19
N ASP A 68 -1.09 -9.43 13.92
CA ASP A 68 -0.56 -8.78 15.13
C ASP A 68 -0.05 -7.36 14.84
N GLU A 69 0.55 -7.16 13.67
CA GLU A 69 1.07 -5.88 13.18
C GLU A 69 -0.02 -4.82 13.07
N ALA A 70 -1.22 -5.22 12.62
CA ALA A 70 -2.36 -4.32 12.50
C ALA A 70 -2.88 -3.89 13.88
N ARG A 71 -2.88 -4.83 14.86
CA ARG A 71 -3.25 -4.51 16.24
C ARG A 71 -2.23 -3.59 16.89
N GLU A 72 -0.94 -3.87 16.72
CA GLU A 72 0.14 -3.02 17.22
C GLU A 72 0.10 -1.62 16.60
N ALA A 73 -0.19 -1.51 15.29
CA ALA A 73 -0.35 -0.22 14.61
C ALA A 73 -1.54 0.57 15.18
N LEU A 74 -2.67 -0.09 15.45
CA LEU A 74 -3.86 0.52 16.04
C LEU A 74 -3.58 1.03 17.46
N GLU A 75 -2.97 0.20 18.32
CA GLU A 75 -2.59 0.58 19.68
C GLU A 75 -1.63 1.77 19.71
N ARG A 76 -0.70 1.84 18.75
CA ARG A 76 0.25 2.96 18.60
C ARG A 76 -0.35 4.17 17.87
N GLY A 77 -1.54 4.04 17.29
CA GLY A 77 -2.16 5.05 16.43
C GLY A 77 -1.38 5.37 15.16
N ARG A 78 -0.46 4.50 14.72
CA ARG A 78 0.36 4.69 13.51
C ARG A 78 0.99 3.39 13.02
N TRP A 79 1.15 3.29 11.69
CA TRP A 79 2.01 2.30 11.05
C TRP A 79 3.45 2.78 10.92
N THR A 80 4.40 1.90 11.21
CA THR A 80 5.84 2.08 10.93
C THR A 80 6.23 1.30 9.68
N VAL A 81 7.41 1.59 9.13
CA VAL A 81 7.95 0.80 8.00
C VAL A 81 8.17 -0.66 8.44
N SER A 82 8.72 -0.88 9.64
CA SER A 82 8.94 -2.24 10.17
C SER A 82 7.65 -3.05 10.30
N LEU A 83 6.55 -2.43 10.75
CA LEU A 83 5.24 -3.12 10.79
C LEU A 83 4.73 -3.49 9.40
N LEU A 84 5.04 -2.70 8.37
CA LEU A 84 4.70 -3.01 6.99
C LEU A 84 5.61 -4.11 6.42
N ASP A 85 6.90 -4.12 6.75
CA ASP A 85 7.84 -5.19 6.40
C ASP A 85 7.35 -6.53 6.95
N ASP A 86 7.06 -6.58 8.26
CA ASP A 86 6.63 -7.80 8.95
C ASP A 86 5.26 -8.28 8.44
N ALA A 87 4.31 -7.36 8.23
CA ALA A 87 3.01 -7.68 7.67
C ALA A 87 3.12 -8.20 6.23
N ALA A 88 3.94 -7.59 5.38
CA ALA A 88 4.14 -8.03 4.00
C ALA A 88 4.67 -9.47 3.95
N SER A 89 5.63 -9.81 4.80
CA SER A 89 6.16 -11.17 4.90
C SER A 89 5.10 -12.18 5.36
N LYS A 90 4.28 -11.83 6.35
CA LYS A 90 3.17 -12.69 6.84
C LYS A 90 2.02 -12.85 5.84
N LEU A 91 1.82 -11.88 4.95
CA LEU A 91 0.83 -11.93 3.88
C LEU A 91 1.27 -12.82 2.70
N GLY A 92 2.57 -13.12 2.61
CA GLY A 92 3.15 -14.06 1.65
C GLY A 92 3.84 -13.40 0.45
N ASP A 93 4.38 -14.23 -0.43
CA ASP A 93 5.31 -13.84 -1.51
C ASP A 93 4.80 -12.70 -2.40
N VAL A 94 3.49 -12.65 -2.67
CA VAL A 94 2.87 -11.58 -3.48
C VAL A 94 3.01 -10.23 -2.79
N ALA A 95 2.66 -10.15 -1.51
CA ALA A 95 2.76 -8.93 -0.72
C ALA A 95 4.22 -8.54 -0.48
N GLU A 96 5.07 -9.50 -0.12
CA GLU A 96 6.51 -9.26 0.09
C GLU A 96 7.18 -8.72 -1.18
N ARG A 97 6.86 -9.31 -2.36
CA ARG A 97 7.40 -8.85 -3.63
C ARG A 97 6.91 -7.45 -4.01
N ALA A 98 5.60 -7.20 -3.86
CA ALA A 98 5.03 -5.89 -4.15
C ALA A 98 5.64 -4.81 -3.24
N TRP A 99 5.82 -5.12 -1.95
CA TRP A 99 6.43 -4.22 -0.97
C TRP A 99 7.87 -3.85 -1.33
N ALA A 100 8.71 -4.83 -1.65
CA ALA A 100 10.09 -4.59 -2.04
C ALA A 100 10.21 -3.68 -3.28
N GLU A 101 9.36 -3.91 -4.29
CA GLU A 101 9.36 -3.11 -5.52
C GLU A 101 8.79 -1.70 -5.29
N ALA A 102 7.76 -1.58 -4.45
CA ALA A 102 7.20 -0.30 -4.04
C ALA A 102 8.18 0.53 -3.21
N TYR A 103 8.91 -0.09 -2.29
CA TYR A 103 9.96 0.57 -1.51
C TYR A 103 11.10 1.05 -2.41
N PHE A 104 11.49 0.24 -3.41
CA PHE A 104 12.41 0.70 -4.44
C PHE A 104 11.89 1.97 -5.14
N LEU A 105 10.63 2.00 -5.58
CA LEU A 105 10.05 3.19 -6.22
C LEU A 105 10.06 4.40 -5.28
N HIS A 106 9.72 4.20 -4.01
CA HIS A 106 9.72 5.26 -3.01
C HIS A 106 11.09 5.92 -2.86
N VAL A 107 12.15 5.12 -2.71
CA VAL A 107 13.50 5.65 -2.55
C VAL A 107 14.02 6.22 -3.87
N ASN A 108 13.99 5.42 -4.93
CA ASN A 108 14.73 5.71 -6.15
C ASN A 108 13.98 6.67 -7.10
N GLY A 109 12.65 6.63 -7.08
CA GLY A 109 11.81 7.44 -7.97
C GLY A 109 11.23 8.66 -7.29
N PHE A 110 10.75 8.53 -6.05
CA PHE A 110 10.12 9.64 -5.33
C PHE A 110 11.11 10.54 -4.59
N HIS A 111 12.04 9.97 -3.81
CA HIS A 111 13.01 10.76 -3.04
C HIS A 111 14.26 11.15 -3.84
N GLU A 112 14.88 10.19 -4.52
CA GLU A 112 16.19 10.41 -5.18
C GLU A 112 16.08 10.77 -6.66
N VAL A 113 14.92 10.51 -7.29
CA VAL A 113 14.64 10.84 -8.71
C VAL A 113 15.74 10.36 -9.66
N ARG A 114 16.24 9.12 -9.45
CA ARG A 114 17.39 8.55 -10.17
C ARG A 114 17.03 7.44 -11.17
N ILE A 115 15.74 7.21 -11.38
CA ILE A 115 15.22 6.19 -12.30
C ILE A 115 14.38 6.84 -13.39
N LYS A 116 14.16 6.09 -14.47
CA LYS A 116 13.33 6.52 -15.60
C LYS A 116 11.95 5.86 -15.56
N ILE A 117 11.02 6.36 -16.39
CA ILE A 117 9.62 5.88 -16.38
C ILE A 117 9.50 4.39 -16.73
N ASP A 118 10.35 3.86 -17.60
CA ASP A 118 10.39 2.43 -17.94
C ASP A 118 10.72 1.57 -16.72
N GLU A 119 11.47 2.11 -15.76
CA GLU A 119 11.75 1.44 -14.49
C GLU A 119 10.56 1.42 -13.54
N VAL A 120 9.66 2.39 -13.66
CA VAL A 120 8.39 2.45 -12.94
C VAL A 120 7.41 1.47 -13.58
N GLU A 121 7.25 1.55 -14.90
CA GLU A 121 6.38 0.69 -15.70
C GLU A 121 6.65 -0.80 -15.45
N ARG A 122 7.91 -1.23 -15.49
CA ARG A 122 8.26 -2.65 -15.32
C ARG A 122 7.89 -3.20 -13.94
N ARG A 123 7.69 -2.34 -12.93
CA ARG A 123 7.34 -2.72 -11.56
C ARG A 123 5.85 -2.84 -11.32
N VAL A 124 5.04 -2.19 -12.16
CA VAL A 124 3.57 -2.31 -12.10
C VAL A 124 3.13 -3.78 -12.11
N LYS A 125 3.82 -4.65 -12.86
CA LYS A 125 3.50 -6.09 -12.91
C LYS A 125 3.70 -6.85 -11.59
N TYR A 126 4.54 -6.33 -10.68
CA TYR A 126 4.75 -6.91 -9.36
C TYR A 126 3.81 -6.32 -8.31
N ILE A 127 3.34 -5.09 -8.53
CA ILE A 127 2.39 -4.40 -7.65
C ILE A 127 0.95 -4.86 -7.91
N ARG A 128 0.58 -5.01 -9.18
CA ARG A 128 -0.79 -5.34 -9.61
C ARG A 128 -1.38 -6.58 -8.92
N PRO A 129 -0.66 -7.72 -8.78
CA PRO A 129 -1.22 -8.90 -8.13
C PRO A 129 -1.70 -8.66 -6.70
N LEU A 130 -0.97 -7.84 -5.92
CA LEU A 130 -1.40 -7.47 -4.56
C LEU A 130 -2.67 -6.61 -4.57
N ILE A 131 -2.81 -5.69 -5.53
CA ILE A 131 -4.01 -4.86 -5.68
C ILE A 131 -5.22 -5.70 -6.07
N ASP A 132 -5.02 -6.71 -6.91
CA ASP A 132 -6.08 -7.64 -7.30
C ASP A 132 -6.47 -8.55 -6.11
N GLU A 133 -5.51 -9.02 -5.30
CA GLU A 133 -5.80 -9.75 -4.06
C GLU A 133 -6.65 -8.92 -3.07
N VAL A 134 -6.33 -7.63 -2.91
CA VAL A 134 -7.14 -6.71 -2.08
C VAL A 134 -8.60 -6.64 -2.56
N ARG A 135 -8.81 -6.54 -3.89
CA ARG A 135 -10.16 -6.53 -4.47
C ARG A 135 -10.93 -7.80 -4.15
N GLU A 136 -10.28 -8.95 -4.30
CA GLU A 136 -10.90 -10.25 -4.08
C GLU A 136 -11.23 -10.50 -2.60
N VAL A 137 -10.30 -10.18 -1.69
CA VAL A 137 -10.46 -10.45 -0.26
C VAL A 137 -11.45 -9.49 0.40
N ILE A 138 -11.44 -8.21 0.02
CA ILE A 138 -12.21 -7.15 0.70
C ILE A 138 -13.50 -6.80 -0.05
N GLY A 139 -13.64 -7.23 -1.31
CA GLY A 139 -14.87 -7.04 -2.10
C GLY A 139 -15.08 -5.59 -2.56
N VAL A 140 -14.01 -4.84 -2.77
CA VAL A 140 -14.04 -3.47 -3.32
C VAL A 140 -13.93 -3.50 -4.84
N LYS A 141 -14.63 -2.59 -5.54
CA LYS A 141 -14.65 -2.49 -7.01
C LYS A 141 -13.56 -1.55 -7.50
#